data_AF-A0A6J1VXY6-F1
#
_entry.id   AF-A0A6J1VXY6-F1
#
_cell.length_a   1.000
_cell.length_b   1.000
_cell.length_c   1.000
_cell.angle_alpha   90.00
_cell.angle_beta   90.00
_cell.angle_gamma   90.00
#
_symmetry.space_group_name_H-M   'P 1'
#
loop_
_entity.id
_entity.type
_entity.pdbx_description
1 polymer ?
#
loop_
_entity_poly.entity_id
_entity_poly.type
_entity_poly.pdbx_seq_one_letter_code
_entity_poly.pdbx_strand_id
1 'polypeptide(L)'
;MDPKAKTSTIADIPKLLFASQNGICTVESRRILNFNKKLITKGLPDDCFINVLGDCTCHKKLIVLMKYETAHNNSLLVEIHTQDIICTMKQRDGELILEVNGTRLQDGVIPRSLKHVPLQFKETKSELDFRMPLVGLENVLYTGYNVKFEVNPSIENSCGICGWYGSEAKALRRPSGHIARDEVSFVQSWVVPDKCGGDCKLRHTTVRHENPILMEQCATNLPVARCAEGCSATSTTQTLASFHCVPTGSTLPSDLTVLAEKSDDMIDLVESHTSCSCEQEQCAA
;
A
#
# COMPACT_ATOMS: atom_id res chain seq x y z
N MET A 1 8.46 36.84 24.24
CA MET A 1 8.89 35.94 25.33
C MET A 1 8.53 34.52 24.91
N ASP A 2 9.56 33.66 24.90
CA ASP A 2 9.64 32.23 24.63
C ASP A 2 9.28 31.66 23.23
N PRO A 3 10.28 31.55 22.32
CA PRO A 3 10.27 30.53 21.29
C PRO A 3 10.68 29.20 21.94
N LYS A 4 9.75 28.26 22.11
CA LYS A 4 10.09 26.88 22.45
C LYS A 4 10.85 26.25 21.27
N ALA A 5 12.16 26.44 21.26
CA ALA A 5 13.07 25.58 20.54
C ALA A 5 12.88 24.17 21.09
N LYS A 6 12.29 23.29 20.28
CA LYS A 6 12.26 21.85 20.57
C LYS A 6 13.72 21.38 20.52
N THR A 7 14.32 21.18 21.69
CA THR A 7 15.65 20.56 21.81
C THR A 7 15.53 19.12 21.37
N SER A 8 16.16 18.79 20.24
CA SER A 8 16.28 17.40 19.77
C SER A 8 17.08 16.61 20.81
N THR A 9 16.61 15.42 21.18
CA THR A 9 17.31 14.57 22.15
C THR A 9 18.43 13.80 21.45
N ILE A 10 19.46 13.37 22.19
CA ILE A 10 20.60 12.59 21.65
C ILE A 10 20.12 11.31 20.94
N ALA A 11 18.96 10.75 21.33
CA ALA A 11 18.35 9.59 20.69
C ALA A 11 17.77 9.88 19.29
N ASP A 12 17.51 11.14 18.94
CA ASP A 12 16.96 11.54 17.63
C ASP A 12 18.04 11.69 16.55
N ILE A 13 19.31 11.80 16.95
CA ILE A 13 20.44 12.08 16.05
C ILE A 13 20.58 11.00 14.95
N PRO A 14 20.54 9.69 15.23
CA PRO A 14 20.61 8.67 14.18
C PRO A 14 19.42 8.75 13.22
N LYS A 15 18.21 8.96 13.75
CA LYS A 15 16.99 9.06 12.94
C LYS A 15 17.03 10.26 12.01
N LEU A 16 17.50 11.42 12.48
CA LEU A 16 17.70 12.61 11.66
C LEU A 16 18.79 12.42 10.60
N LEU A 17 19.84 11.67 10.92
CA LEU A 17 20.92 11.33 9.98
C LEU A 17 20.48 10.35 8.88
N PHE A 18 19.56 9.43 9.18
CA PHE A 18 18.96 8.55 8.18
C PHE A 18 17.85 9.25 7.39
N ALA A 19 17.06 10.11 8.04
CA ALA A 19 16.06 10.96 7.40
C ALA A 19 16.67 11.89 6.35
N SER A 20 17.90 12.34 6.55
CA SER A 20 18.64 13.15 5.56
C SER A 20 19.23 12.34 4.39
N GLN A 21 19.25 11.00 4.49
CA GLN A 21 19.77 10.10 3.44
C GLN A 21 18.66 9.32 2.71
N ASN A 22 17.57 9.01 3.40
CA ASN A 22 16.46 8.18 2.94
C ASN A 22 15.15 8.90 3.23
N GLY A 23 14.43 9.33 2.18
CA GLY A 23 13.12 9.97 2.28
C GLY A 23 12.39 10.06 0.94
N ILE A 24 12.91 9.39 -0.10
CA ILE A 24 12.35 9.41 -1.45
C ILE A 24 11.92 8.00 -1.81
N CYS A 25 10.65 7.86 -2.18
CA CYS A 25 10.06 6.65 -2.72
C CYS A 25 9.55 6.96 -4.14
N THR A 26 9.94 6.15 -5.13
CA THR A 26 9.53 6.36 -6.52
C THR A 26 8.75 5.18 -7.06
N VAL A 27 7.71 5.48 -7.82
CA VAL A 27 6.96 4.52 -8.63
C VAL A 27 7.19 4.89 -10.08
N GLU A 28 7.84 4.02 -10.84
CA GLU A 28 8.14 4.23 -12.25
C GLU A 28 8.10 2.90 -13.00
N SER A 29 7.41 2.86 -14.15
CA SER A 29 7.37 1.67 -15.02
C SER A 29 7.00 0.38 -14.27
N ARG A 30 5.97 0.43 -13.40
CA ARG A 30 5.56 -0.68 -12.52
C ARG A 30 6.68 -1.22 -11.63
N ARG A 31 7.57 -0.34 -11.19
CA ARG A 31 8.59 -0.65 -10.18
C ARG A 31 8.51 0.38 -9.07
N ILE A 32 8.73 -0.06 -7.84
CA ILE A 32 8.75 0.82 -6.68
C ILE A 32 10.13 0.77 -6.05
N LEU A 33 10.84 1.90 -6.03
CA LEU A 33 12.06 2.05 -5.25
C LEU A 33 11.68 2.69 -3.91
N ASN A 34 11.80 1.92 -2.83
CA ASN A 34 11.36 2.35 -1.51
C ASN A 34 12.41 3.24 -0.80
N PHE A 35 12.09 3.74 0.40
CA PHE A 35 12.98 4.62 1.16
C PHE A 35 14.33 3.98 1.47
N ASN A 36 14.37 2.66 1.63
CA ASN A 36 15.58 1.89 1.93
C ASN A 36 16.29 1.37 0.67
N LYS A 37 16.00 1.96 -0.50
CA LYS A 37 16.59 1.63 -1.81
C LYS A 37 16.33 0.20 -2.28
N LYS A 38 15.33 -0.49 -1.72
CA LYS A 38 14.87 -1.78 -2.21
C LYS A 38 13.94 -1.58 -3.39
N LEU A 39 14.28 -2.24 -4.50
CA LEU A 39 13.46 -2.27 -5.70
C LEU A 39 12.42 -3.37 -5.58
N ILE A 40 11.15 -3.01 -5.78
CA ILE A 40 9.98 -3.89 -5.78
C ILE A 40 9.44 -3.96 -7.21
N THR A 41 9.23 -5.17 -7.73
CA THR A 41 8.86 -5.45 -9.13
C THR A 41 7.78 -6.52 -9.29
N LYS A 42 7.47 -7.27 -8.23
CA LYS A 42 6.56 -8.43 -8.24
C LYS A 42 5.36 -8.20 -7.33
N GLY A 43 4.25 -8.89 -7.64
CA GLY A 43 3.04 -8.90 -6.81
C GLY A 43 2.20 -7.62 -6.88
N LEU A 44 2.56 -6.65 -7.74
CA LEU A 44 1.79 -5.43 -7.97
C LEU A 44 0.48 -5.77 -8.69
N PRO A 45 -0.70 -5.57 -8.06
CA PRO A 45 -1.98 -5.86 -8.69
C PRO A 45 -2.43 -4.79 -9.67
N ASP A 46 -3.31 -5.21 -10.57
CA ASP A 46 -4.11 -4.31 -11.41
C ASP A 46 -5.39 -3.92 -10.68
N ASP A 47 -5.86 -2.69 -10.93
CA ASP A 47 -7.17 -2.15 -10.52
C ASP A 47 -7.49 -2.19 -9.01
N CYS A 48 -6.51 -2.53 -8.18
CA CYS A 48 -6.60 -2.52 -6.73
C CYS A 48 -5.77 -1.40 -6.13
N PHE A 49 -6.31 -0.75 -5.09
CA PHE A 49 -5.52 0.16 -4.28
C PHE A 49 -4.47 -0.60 -3.48
N ILE A 50 -3.28 0.00 -3.37
CA ILE A 50 -2.17 -0.46 -2.57
C ILE A 50 -1.77 0.69 -1.65
N ASN A 51 -1.66 0.43 -0.35
CA ASN A 51 -1.13 1.41 0.59
C ASN A 51 0.40 1.52 0.43
N VAL A 52 0.84 2.60 -0.21
CA VAL A 52 2.26 2.85 -0.48
C VAL A 52 2.97 3.57 0.64
N LEU A 53 2.28 4.48 1.32
CA LEU A 53 2.87 5.29 2.37
C LEU A 53 1.80 5.66 3.39
N GLY A 54 2.06 5.43 4.67
CA GLY A 54 1.20 5.94 5.73
C GLY A 54 1.97 6.30 6.98
N ASP A 55 1.35 7.09 7.84
CA ASP A 55 1.77 7.31 9.23
C ASP A 55 1.19 6.19 10.10
N CYS A 56 2.04 5.25 10.51
CA CYS A 56 1.68 4.14 11.38
C CYS A 56 1.96 4.43 12.87
N THR A 57 1.94 5.71 13.27
CA THR A 57 1.77 6.08 14.68
C THR A 57 0.31 5.90 15.14
N CYS A 58 0.04 6.11 16.42
CA CYS A 58 -1.33 6.10 16.95
C CYS A 58 -2.22 7.22 16.38
N HIS A 59 -1.63 8.30 15.84
CA HIS A 59 -2.37 9.45 15.30
C HIS A 59 -2.82 9.27 13.85
N LYS A 60 -2.17 8.37 13.09
CA LYS A 60 -2.53 8.01 11.70
C LYS A 60 -2.85 9.22 10.81
N LYS A 61 -1.93 10.19 10.76
CA LYS A 61 -2.18 11.51 10.13
C LYS A 61 -2.30 11.45 8.60
N LEU A 62 -1.80 10.38 8.00
CA LEU A 62 -1.62 10.25 6.56
C LEU A 62 -1.74 8.79 6.11
N ILE A 63 -2.46 8.55 5.02
CA ILE A 63 -2.40 7.31 4.23
C ILE A 63 -2.38 7.71 2.75
N VAL A 64 -1.50 7.10 1.98
CA VAL A 64 -1.37 7.30 0.54
C VAL A 64 -1.63 5.96 -0.13
N LEU A 65 -2.66 5.93 -0.96
CA LEU A 65 -3.04 4.80 -1.77
C LEU A 65 -2.65 5.07 -3.21
N MET A 66 -2.24 4.02 -3.93
CA MET A 66 -2.10 4.07 -5.38
C MET A 66 -2.82 2.89 -6.04
N LYS A 67 -3.24 3.07 -7.28
CA LYS A 67 -3.85 2.03 -8.11
C LYS A 67 -3.36 2.18 -9.55
N TYR A 68 -3.07 1.05 -10.20
CA TYR A 68 -2.88 1.01 -11.65
C TYR A 68 -4.25 0.83 -12.31
N GLU A 69 -4.69 1.79 -13.11
CA GLU A 69 -6.01 1.75 -13.76
C GLU A 69 -5.89 1.17 -15.17
N THR A 70 -6.27 -0.10 -15.35
CA THR A 70 -6.16 -0.79 -16.65
C THR A 70 -7.05 -0.12 -17.71
N ALA A 71 -8.21 0.39 -17.31
CA ALA A 71 -9.13 1.15 -18.16
C ALA A 71 -8.56 2.48 -18.68
N HIS A 72 -7.46 2.96 -18.08
CA HIS A 72 -6.83 4.24 -18.42
C HIS A 72 -5.35 4.05 -18.80
N ASN A 73 -5.07 3.07 -19.67
CA ASN A 73 -3.73 2.76 -20.17
C ASN A 73 -2.70 2.50 -19.05
N ASN A 74 -3.13 1.90 -17.94
CA ASN A 74 -2.33 1.69 -16.74
C ASN A 74 -1.78 2.98 -16.10
N SER A 75 -2.51 4.10 -16.24
CA SER A 75 -2.20 5.31 -15.47
C SER A 75 -2.30 5.04 -13.97
N LEU A 76 -1.54 5.81 -13.20
CA LEU A 76 -1.58 5.78 -11.75
C LEU A 76 -2.72 6.67 -11.25
N LEU A 77 -3.61 6.11 -10.45
CA LEU A 77 -4.48 6.85 -9.55
C LEU A 77 -3.79 6.93 -8.19
N VAL A 78 -3.62 8.13 -7.63
CA VAL A 78 -3.04 8.32 -6.29
C VAL A 78 -4.07 9.05 -5.43
N GLU A 79 -4.33 8.51 -4.25
CA GLU A 79 -5.17 9.15 -3.23
C GLU A 79 -4.37 9.39 -1.96
N ILE A 80 -4.38 10.64 -1.50
CA ILE A 80 -3.75 11.08 -0.26
C ILE A 80 -4.86 11.38 0.72
N HIS A 81 -4.96 10.55 1.74
CA HIS A 81 -5.95 10.63 2.80
C HIS A 81 -5.30 11.22 4.06
N THR A 82 -5.92 12.26 4.59
CA THR A 82 -5.65 12.81 5.92
C THR A 82 -6.93 12.79 6.73
N GLN A 83 -6.94 13.35 7.94
CA GLN A 83 -8.13 13.35 8.80
C GLN A 83 -9.37 13.97 8.14
N ASP A 84 -9.23 15.08 7.42
CA ASP A 84 -10.36 15.86 6.90
C ASP A 84 -10.32 16.07 5.38
N ILE A 85 -9.30 15.52 4.71
CA ILE A 85 -8.96 15.87 3.34
C ILE A 85 -8.55 14.62 2.56
N ILE A 86 -9.17 14.47 1.40
CA ILE A 86 -8.81 13.50 0.38
C ILE A 86 -8.33 14.27 -0.84
N CYS A 87 -7.07 14.09 -1.21
CA CYS A 87 -6.52 14.61 -2.45
C CYS A 87 -6.36 13.46 -3.46
N THR A 88 -6.95 13.60 -4.64
CA THR A 88 -6.90 12.59 -5.70
C THR A 88 -6.13 13.13 -6.89
N MET A 89 -5.11 12.40 -7.33
CA MET A 89 -4.33 12.69 -8.53
C MET A 89 -4.59 11.59 -9.55
N LYS A 90 -5.05 11.97 -10.74
CA LYS A 90 -5.36 11.04 -11.81
C LYS A 90 -5.04 11.65 -13.18
N GLN A 91 -4.81 10.80 -14.17
CA GLN A 91 -4.67 11.21 -15.55
C GLN A 91 -5.90 10.77 -16.35
N ARG A 92 -6.50 11.67 -17.12
CA ARG A 92 -7.61 11.36 -18.04
C ARG A 92 -7.36 12.05 -19.37
N ASP A 93 -7.38 11.28 -20.45
CA ASP A 93 -7.26 11.81 -21.82
C ASP A 93 -6.06 12.75 -22.06
N GLY A 94 -4.93 12.47 -21.40
CA GLY A 94 -3.71 13.28 -21.49
C GLY A 94 -3.66 14.48 -20.55
N GLU A 95 -4.69 14.71 -19.76
CA GLU A 95 -4.77 15.77 -18.76
C GLU A 95 -4.46 15.22 -17.36
N LEU A 96 -3.62 15.94 -16.60
CA LEU A 96 -3.42 15.68 -15.17
C LEU A 96 -4.54 16.36 -14.39
N ILE A 97 -5.11 15.65 -13.42
CA ILE A 97 -6.24 16.13 -12.63
C ILE A 97 -5.87 16.00 -11.16
N LEU A 98 -5.91 17.13 -10.44
CA LEU A 98 -5.87 17.19 -8.99
C LEU A 98 -7.27 17.55 -8.47
N GLU A 99 -7.84 16.70 -7.63
CA GLU A 99 -9.08 16.94 -6.89
C GLU A 99 -8.78 16.99 -5.39
N VAL A 100 -9.42 17.92 -4.68
CA VAL A 100 -9.36 18.01 -3.21
C VAL A 100 -10.78 17.99 -2.70
N ASN A 101 -11.12 16.96 -1.92
CA ASN A 101 -12.49 16.67 -1.47
C ASN A 101 -13.49 16.67 -2.63
N GLY A 102 -13.11 16.04 -3.76
CA GLY A 102 -13.89 15.98 -5.00
C GLY A 102 -13.95 17.29 -5.80
N THR A 103 -13.39 18.38 -5.28
CA THR A 103 -13.31 19.66 -6.02
C THR A 103 -12.04 19.67 -6.86
N ARG A 104 -12.20 19.67 -8.17
CA ARG A 104 -11.09 19.80 -9.11
C ARG A 104 -10.40 21.16 -8.94
N LEU A 105 -9.08 21.13 -8.80
CA LEU A 105 -8.23 22.32 -8.80
C LEU A 105 -7.77 22.60 -10.23
N GLN A 106 -7.67 23.89 -10.58
CA GLN A 106 -7.22 24.34 -11.91
C GLN A 106 -6.29 25.55 -11.75
N ASP A 107 -5.39 25.72 -12.72
CA ASP A 107 -4.51 26.90 -12.89
C ASP A 107 -3.67 27.28 -11.66
N GLY A 108 -3.35 26.33 -10.78
CA GLY A 108 -2.62 26.63 -9.54
C GLY A 108 -3.43 27.43 -8.51
N VAL A 109 -4.75 27.61 -8.72
CA VAL A 109 -5.61 28.42 -7.85
C VAL A 109 -6.34 27.52 -6.85
N ILE A 110 -6.15 27.79 -5.56
CA ILE A 110 -6.89 27.13 -4.48
C ILE A 110 -8.20 27.92 -4.23
N PRO A 111 -9.38 27.27 -4.37
CA PRO A 111 -10.67 27.89 -4.04
C PRO A 111 -10.71 28.43 -2.61
N ARG A 112 -11.48 29.50 -2.37
CA ARG A 112 -11.62 30.10 -1.03
C ARG A 112 -12.07 29.08 0.02
N SER A 113 -12.93 28.15 -0.35
CA SER A 113 -13.39 27.06 0.52
C SER A 113 -12.24 26.18 1.02
N LEU A 114 -11.14 26.07 0.27
CA LEU A 114 -10.00 25.21 0.56
C LEU A 114 -8.78 25.97 1.09
N LYS A 115 -8.85 27.30 1.25
CA LYS A 115 -7.70 28.11 1.73
C LYS A 115 -7.24 27.78 3.16
N HIS A 116 -8.09 27.15 3.95
CA HIS A 116 -7.74 26.70 5.30
C HIS A 116 -6.92 25.40 5.29
N VAL A 117 -6.88 24.71 4.15
CA VAL A 117 -6.09 23.49 3.97
C VAL A 117 -4.63 23.87 3.72
N PRO A 118 -3.68 23.35 4.52
CA PRO A 118 -2.25 23.65 4.36
C PRO A 118 -1.63 22.82 3.24
N LEU A 119 -2.10 23.01 1.99
CA LEU A 119 -1.55 22.41 0.79
C LEU A 119 -0.98 23.46 -0.15
N GLN A 120 -0.04 23.04 -0.99
CA GLN A 120 0.49 23.82 -2.10
C GLN A 120 0.55 22.92 -3.33
N PHE A 121 0.31 23.49 -4.50
CA PHE A 121 0.51 22.76 -5.74
C PHE A 121 0.94 23.69 -6.86
N LYS A 122 1.65 23.12 -7.83
CA LYS A 122 1.99 23.75 -9.11
C LYS A 122 1.78 22.70 -10.18
N GLU A 123 1.08 23.10 -11.23
CA GLU A 123 0.77 22.21 -12.34
C GLU A 123 1.40 22.73 -13.63
N THR A 124 1.91 21.80 -14.43
CA THR A 124 2.31 22.00 -15.82
C THR A 124 1.56 20.97 -16.68
N LYS A 125 1.71 21.04 -18.00
CA LYS A 125 1.06 20.07 -18.91
C LYS A 125 1.45 18.61 -18.67
N SER A 126 2.61 18.35 -18.04
CA SER A 126 3.17 17.00 -17.92
C SER A 126 3.52 16.60 -16.49
N GLU A 127 3.40 17.51 -15.53
CA GLU A 127 3.82 17.29 -14.15
C GLU A 127 2.97 18.12 -13.18
N LEU A 128 2.59 17.47 -12.09
CA LEU A 128 1.98 18.06 -10.90
C LEU A 128 2.97 17.96 -9.73
N ASP A 129 3.43 19.11 -9.22
CA ASP A 129 4.17 19.24 -7.94
C ASP A 129 3.16 19.58 -6.85
N PHE A 130 3.01 18.69 -5.88
CA PHE A 130 2.06 18.83 -4.78
C PHE A 130 2.75 18.67 -3.43
N ARG A 131 2.35 19.47 -2.43
CA ARG A 131 2.99 19.49 -1.12
C ARG A 131 1.96 19.59 0.00
N MET A 132 2.17 18.80 1.04
CA MET A 132 1.50 18.94 2.34
C MET A 132 2.51 18.73 3.48
N PRO A 133 3.46 19.68 3.68
CA PRO A 133 4.60 19.43 4.55
C PRO A 133 4.22 19.19 6.02
N LEU A 134 3.08 19.73 6.48
CA LEU A 134 2.60 19.58 7.86
C LEU A 134 2.15 18.15 8.21
N VAL A 135 1.75 17.35 7.21
CA VAL A 135 1.48 15.91 7.38
C VAL A 135 2.65 15.06 6.91
N GLY A 136 3.76 15.70 6.56
CA GLY A 136 5.04 15.06 6.26
C GLY A 136 5.28 14.69 4.81
N LEU A 137 4.40 15.10 3.89
CA LEU A 137 4.65 15.06 2.45
C LEU A 137 5.36 16.35 2.02
N GLU A 138 6.68 16.29 1.91
CA GLU A 138 7.50 17.43 1.48
C GLU A 138 7.23 17.77 0.02
N ASN A 139 7.22 16.75 -0.84
CA ASN A 139 6.91 16.88 -2.26
C ASN A 139 6.32 15.57 -2.81
N VAL A 140 5.30 15.70 -3.65
CA VAL A 140 4.76 14.65 -4.51
C VAL A 140 4.85 15.14 -5.94
N LEU A 141 5.75 14.54 -6.74
CA LEU A 141 5.83 14.80 -8.17
C LEU A 141 5.08 13.70 -8.92
N TYR A 142 4.02 14.07 -9.63
CA TYR A 142 3.14 13.15 -10.34
C TYR A 142 3.08 13.47 -11.83
N THR A 143 3.22 12.46 -12.68
CA THR A 143 3.20 12.62 -14.15
C THR A 143 2.10 11.81 -14.83
N GLY A 144 1.17 11.23 -14.06
CA GLY A 144 0.15 10.33 -14.60
C GLY A 144 0.55 8.86 -14.65
N TYR A 145 1.82 8.57 -14.93
CA TYR A 145 2.36 7.20 -14.99
C TYR A 145 3.46 6.93 -13.96
N ASN A 146 4.07 7.99 -13.44
CA ASN A 146 5.09 7.93 -12.41
C ASN A 146 4.70 8.83 -11.24
N VAL A 147 5.14 8.46 -10.05
CA VAL A 147 5.02 9.31 -8.87
C VAL A 147 6.27 9.21 -7.99
N LYS A 148 6.74 10.35 -7.49
CA LYS A 148 7.82 10.44 -6.50
C LYS A 148 7.26 11.04 -5.22
N PHE A 149 7.35 10.32 -4.12
CA PHE A 149 7.04 10.79 -2.78
C PHE A 149 8.32 11.15 -2.05
N GLU A 150 8.43 12.41 -1.65
CA GLU A 150 9.48 12.92 -0.75
C GLU A 150 8.85 13.27 0.59
N VAL A 151 9.41 12.72 1.66
CA VAL A 151 8.85 12.85 3.02
C VAL A 151 9.79 13.59 3.97
N ASN A 152 9.21 14.23 4.98
CA ASN A 152 9.94 14.94 6.03
C ASN A 152 9.66 14.34 7.43
N PRO A 153 10.39 14.78 8.48
CA PRO A 153 10.27 14.24 9.84
C PRO A 153 8.89 14.33 10.51
N SER A 154 7.90 15.00 9.92
CA SER A 154 6.52 14.98 10.42
C SER A 154 5.87 13.59 10.29
N ILE A 155 6.38 12.74 9.38
CA ILE A 155 6.07 11.30 9.38
C ILE A 155 7.02 10.60 10.36
N GLU A 156 6.56 10.41 11.58
CA GLU A 156 7.40 9.84 12.64
C GLU A 156 7.66 8.34 12.44
N ASN A 157 6.67 7.59 11.96
CA ASN A 157 6.75 6.16 11.73
C ASN A 157 6.03 5.79 10.44
N SER A 158 6.76 5.70 9.32
CA SER A 158 6.15 5.35 8.05
C SER A 158 5.91 3.86 7.89
N CYS A 159 4.87 3.52 7.14
CA CYS A 159 4.54 2.15 6.73
C CYS A 159 3.97 2.12 5.31
N GLY A 160 3.68 0.94 4.78
CA GLY A 160 3.32 0.74 3.37
C GLY A 160 4.50 0.24 2.54
N ILE A 161 4.31 0.19 1.22
CA ILE A 161 5.33 -0.31 0.27
C ILE A 161 6.62 0.53 0.30
N CYS A 162 6.53 1.83 0.53
CA CYS A 162 7.68 2.73 0.65
C CYS A 162 8.56 2.43 1.86
N GLY A 163 8.10 1.57 2.78
CA GLY A 163 8.89 1.08 3.90
C GLY A 163 9.02 2.10 5.04
N TRP A 164 10.02 1.89 5.90
CA TRP A 164 10.22 2.67 7.11
C TRP A 164 11.28 3.76 6.92
N TYR A 165 10.81 5.00 6.90
CA TYR A 165 11.55 6.25 6.86
C TYR A 165 12.44 6.44 8.10
N GLY A 166 13.66 6.94 7.88
CA GLY A 166 14.61 7.21 8.97
C GLY A 166 15.15 5.95 9.67
N SER A 167 15.11 4.78 9.01
CA SER A 167 15.64 3.52 9.53
C SER A 167 16.46 2.76 8.48
N GLU A 168 17.28 1.80 8.92
CA GLU A 168 17.94 0.83 8.03
C GLU A 168 17.07 -0.41 7.74
N ALA A 169 15.76 -0.40 8.08
CA ALA A 169 14.94 -1.60 8.14
C ALA A 169 15.05 -2.48 6.88
N LYS A 170 15.70 -3.64 7.03
CA LYS A 170 15.95 -4.60 5.94
C LYS A 170 14.75 -5.53 5.68
N ALA A 171 13.86 -5.66 6.66
CA ALA A 171 12.74 -6.60 6.61
C ALA A 171 11.50 -5.97 5.95
N LEU A 172 10.89 -6.72 5.03
CA LEU A 172 9.62 -6.37 4.41
C LEU A 172 8.48 -6.64 5.39
N ARG A 173 8.00 -5.61 6.08
CA ARG A 173 6.97 -5.75 7.12
C ARG A 173 5.56 -5.60 6.54
N ARG A 174 4.66 -6.52 6.89
CA ARG A 174 3.24 -6.50 6.52
C ARG A 174 2.45 -5.55 7.43
N PRO A 175 1.19 -5.17 7.09
CA PRO A 175 0.36 -4.33 7.97
C PRO A 175 0.11 -4.96 9.35
N SER A 176 0.02 -6.29 9.42
CA SER A 176 -0.12 -7.05 10.67
C SER A 176 1.12 -7.02 11.56
N GLY A 177 2.25 -6.54 11.04
CA GLY A 177 3.51 -6.46 11.74
C GLY A 177 4.44 -7.65 11.53
N HIS A 178 3.95 -8.75 10.98
CA HIS A 178 4.77 -9.91 10.59
C HIS A 178 5.69 -9.58 9.41
N ILE A 179 6.79 -10.33 9.29
CA ILE A 179 7.72 -10.22 8.18
C ILE A 179 7.19 -11.03 6.99
N ALA A 180 7.21 -10.44 5.80
CA ALA A 180 6.87 -11.14 4.58
C ALA A 180 7.96 -12.13 4.18
N ARG A 181 7.53 -13.31 3.71
CA ARG A 181 8.42 -14.37 3.22
C ARG A 181 9.14 -13.98 1.93
N ASP A 182 8.49 -13.17 1.12
CA ASP A 182 9.00 -12.70 -0.16
C ASP A 182 8.40 -11.34 -0.54
N GLU A 183 8.80 -10.85 -1.70
CA GLU A 183 8.32 -9.58 -2.25
C GLU A 183 6.83 -9.60 -2.59
N VAL A 184 6.32 -10.70 -3.15
CA VAL A 184 4.92 -10.82 -3.57
C VAL A 184 4.00 -10.73 -2.36
N SER A 185 4.26 -11.54 -1.33
CA SER A 185 3.47 -11.54 -0.11
C SER A 185 3.63 -10.26 0.71
N PHE A 186 4.73 -9.52 0.54
CA PHE A 186 4.85 -8.17 1.06
C PHE A 186 3.88 -7.23 0.35
N VAL A 187 3.98 -7.10 -0.98
CA VAL A 187 3.15 -6.16 -1.75
C VAL A 187 1.67 -6.45 -1.57
N GLN A 188 1.28 -7.71 -1.72
CA GLN A 188 -0.11 -8.12 -1.67
C GLN A 188 -0.73 -7.97 -0.27
N SER A 189 0.08 -8.00 0.79
CA SER A 189 -0.43 -7.71 2.14
C SER A 189 -0.89 -6.26 2.32
N TRP A 190 -0.38 -5.33 1.50
CA TRP A 190 -0.74 -3.90 1.53
C TRP A 190 -1.84 -3.53 0.54
N VAL A 191 -2.40 -4.50 -0.19
CA VAL A 191 -3.58 -4.30 -1.03
C VAL A 191 -4.77 -3.94 -0.15
N VAL A 192 -5.56 -2.98 -0.59
CA VAL A 192 -6.82 -2.57 0.04
C VAL A 192 -7.95 -3.15 -0.81
N PRO A 193 -8.62 -4.22 -0.36
CA PRO A 193 -9.75 -4.79 -1.08
C PRO A 193 -10.93 -3.82 -1.09
N ASP A 194 -11.61 -3.69 -2.23
CA ASP A 194 -12.81 -2.88 -2.32
C ASP A 194 -14.01 -3.58 -1.66
N LYS A 195 -15.07 -2.83 -1.40
CA LYS A 195 -16.39 -3.45 -1.16
C LYS A 195 -16.83 -4.20 -2.42
N CYS A 196 -17.75 -5.15 -2.26
CA CYS A 196 -18.24 -5.92 -3.39
C CYS A 196 -18.81 -5.00 -4.48
N GLY A 197 -18.52 -5.32 -5.76
CA GLY A 197 -18.87 -4.48 -6.90
C GLY A 197 -17.85 -3.37 -7.23
N GLY A 198 -16.86 -3.11 -6.37
CA GLY A 198 -15.75 -2.19 -6.68
C GLY A 198 -14.77 -2.75 -7.70
N ASP A 199 -13.86 -1.93 -8.20
CA ASP A 199 -12.93 -2.33 -9.27
C ASP A 199 -11.94 -3.40 -8.80
N CYS A 200 -11.50 -3.34 -7.54
CA CYS A 200 -10.60 -4.31 -6.98
C CYS A 200 -11.31 -5.63 -6.67
N LYS A 201 -11.02 -6.65 -7.47
CA LYS A 201 -11.57 -8.01 -7.30
C LYS A 201 -10.66 -8.95 -6.51
N LEU A 202 -9.60 -8.45 -5.90
CA LEU A 202 -8.71 -9.24 -5.04
C LEU A 202 -9.20 -9.26 -3.59
N ARG A 203 -8.99 -10.39 -2.93
CA ARG A 203 -9.31 -10.67 -1.52
C ARG A 203 -8.14 -11.35 -0.84
N HIS A 204 -7.94 -11.07 0.44
CA HIS A 204 -7.04 -11.82 1.29
C HIS A 204 -7.75 -13.10 1.76
N THR A 205 -7.27 -14.24 1.28
CA THR A 205 -7.93 -15.54 1.51
C THR A 205 -6.94 -16.54 2.10
N THR A 206 -7.42 -17.37 3.03
CA THR A 206 -6.68 -18.52 3.53
C THR A 206 -6.63 -19.61 2.47
N VAL A 207 -5.43 -20.07 2.10
CA VAL A 207 -5.26 -21.22 1.22
C VAL A 207 -5.20 -22.47 2.09
N ARG A 208 -5.95 -23.51 1.71
CA ARG A 208 -5.90 -24.82 2.36
C ARG A 208 -5.14 -25.80 1.49
N HIS A 209 -4.42 -26.70 2.14
CA HIS A 209 -3.72 -27.80 1.51
C HIS A 209 -4.02 -29.08 2.28
N GLU A 210 -4.23 -30.17 1.58
CA GLU A 210 -4.40 -31.50 2.17
C GLU A 210 -3.21 -32.35 1.76
N ASN A 211 -2.51 -32.93 2.74
CA ASN A 211 -1.46 -33.90 2.48
C ASN A 211 -2.01 -35.31 2.71
N PRO A 212 -2.42 -36.03 1.66
CA PRO A 212 -3.04 -37.35 1.80
C PRO A 212 -2.06 -38.41 2.32
N ILE A 213 -0.75 -38.19 2.21
CA ILE A 213 0.28 -39.14 2.67
C ILE A 213 0.43 -39.07 4.20
N LEU A 214 0.40 -37.86 4.77
CA LEU A 214 0.51 -37.64 6.21
C LEU A 214 -0.85 -37.66 6.93
N MET A 215 -1.96 -37.74 6.17
CA MET A 215 -3.32 -37.54 6.69
C MET A 215 -3.44 -36.24 7.49
N GLU A 216 -2.89 -35.14 6.94
CA GLU A 216 -2.93 -33.81 7.54
C GLU A 216 -3.69 -32.82 6.67
N GLN A 217 -4.36 -31.87 7.32
CA GLN A 217 -4.94 -30.70 6.69
C GLN A 217 -4.21 -29.45 7.16
N CYS A 218 -3.93 -28.54 6.24
CA CYS A 218 -3.14 -27.35 6.47
C CYS A 218 -3.86 -26.10 5.99
N ALA A 219 -3.61 -24.98 6.66
CA ALA A 219 -4.09 -23.66 6.27
C ALA A 219 -2.96 -22.64 6.38
N THR A 220 -2.92 -21.68 5.47
CA THR A 220 -1.91 -20.61 5.52
C THR A 220 -2.03 -19.76 6.78
N ASN A 221 -0.93 -19.50 7.48
CA ASN A 221 -0.91 -18.63 8.68
C ASN A 221 -1.31 -17.21 8.35
N LEU A 222 -0.82 -16.70 7.21
CA LEU A 222 -1.14 -15.37 6.70
C LEU A 222 -1.83 -15.51 5.34
N PRO A 223 -2.84 -14.69 5.05
CA PRO A 223 -3.64 -14.84 3.83
C PRO A 223 -2.83 -14.51 2.58
N VAL A 224 -3.29 -15.06 1.46
CA VAL A 224 -2.74 -14.88 0.12
C VAL A 224 -3.78 -14.15 -0.75
N ALA A 225 -3.33 -13.36 -1.72
CA ALA A 225 -4.27 -12.68 -2.63
C ALA A 225 -4.92 -13.69 -3.57
N ARG A 226 -6.26 -13.75 -3.52
CA ARG A 226 -7.11 -14.55 -4.41
C ARG A 226 -8.18 -13.65 -5.01
N CYS A 227 -8.80 -14.09 -6.10
CA CYS A 227 -9.95 -13.38 -6.63
C CYS A 227 -11.14 -13.56 -5.68
N ALA A 228 -12.03 -12.57 -5.66
CA ALA A 228 -13.31 -12.68 -4.98
C ALA A 228 -14.14 -13.85 -5.53
N GLU A 229 -15.10 -14.32 -4.74
CA GLU A 229 -16.00 -15.40 -5.14
C GLU A 229 -16.80 -15.02 -6.40
N GLY A 230 -16.90 -15.95 -7.35
CA GLY A 230 -17.48 -15.70 -8.68
C GLY A 230 -16.54 -15.01 -9.69
N CYS A 231 -15.29 -14.71 -9.30
CA CYS A 231 -14.28 -14.15 -10.19
C CYS A 231 -13.16 -15.16 -10.48
N SER A 232 -12.56 -15.06 -11.67
CA SER A 232 -11.43 -15.88 -12.11
C SER A 232 -10.17 -15.05 -12.28
N ALA A 233 -9.01 -15.66 -12.01
CA ALA A 233 -7.73 -14.98 -12.19
C ALA A 233 -7.40 -14.82 -13.67
N THR A 234 -7.03 -13.60 -14.08
CA THR A 234 -6.54 -13.31 -15.43
C THR A 234 -5.01 -13.24 -15.46
N SER A 235 -4.38 -13.00 -14.31
CA SER A 235 -2.93 -13.05 -14.11
C SER A 235 -2.60 -13.53 -12.71
N THR A 236 -1.58 -14.38 -12.60
CA THR A 236 -1.09 -14.95 -11.34
C THR A 236 0.42 -14.83 -11.23
N THR A 237 0.92 -15.03 -10.01
CA THR A 237 2.34 -15.14 -9.69
C THR A 237 2.51 -16.18 -8.58
N GLN A 238 3.76 -16.55 -8.26
CA GLN A 238 4.04 -17.47 -7.16
C GLN A 238 4.55 -16.72 -5.93
N THR A 239 4.16 -17.21 -4.75
CA THR A 239 4.62 -16.69 -3.46
C THR A 239 4.84 -17.81 -2.45
N LEU A 240 5.78 -17.59 -1.54
CA LEU A 240 6.01 -18.46 -0.40
C LEU A 240 4.96 -18.19 0.69
N ALA A 241 4.23 -19.23 1.06
CA ALA A 241 3.28 -19.21 2.16
C ALA A 241 3.70 -20.19 3.26
N SER A 242 3.52 -19.75 4.51
CA SER A 242 3.63 -20.63 5.68
C SER A 242 2.28 -21.22 6.00
N PHE A 243 2.28 -22.48 6.41
CA PHE A 243 1.09 -23.24 6.75
C PHE A 243 1.16 -23.77 8.17
N HIS A 244 0.01 -23.72 8.84
CA HIS A 244 -0.26 -24.48 10.05
C HIS A 244 -1.03 -25.74 9.69
N CYS A 245 -0.58 -26.89 10.19
CA CYS A 245 -1.13 -28.20 9.89
C CYS A 245 -1.66 -28.87 11.15
N VAL A 246 -2.75 -29.62 11.00
CA VAL A 246 -3.34 -30.45 12.05
C VAL A 246 -3.74 -31.81 11.46
N PRO A 247 -3.84 -32.87 12.30
CA PRO A 247 -4.33 -34.17 11.85
C PRO A 247 -5.73 -34.05 11.22
N THR A 248 -5.99 -34.84 10.17
CA THR A 248 -7.30 -34.89 9.51
C THR A 248 -8.39 -35.23 10.52
N GLY A 249 -9.53 -34.52 10.44
CA GLY A 249 -10.62 -34.64 11.41
C GLY A 249 -10.51 -33.71 12.62
N SER A 250 -9.36 -33.06 12.83
CA SER A 250 -9.25 -31.93 13.76
C SER A 250 -9.92 -30.67 13.19
N THR A 251 -10.09 -29.62 13.98
CA THR A 251 -10.62 -28.34 13.49
C THR A 251 -9.49 -27.37 13.20
N LEU A 252 -9.34 -26.94 11.95
CA LEU A 252 -8.47 -25.82 11.60
C LEU A 252 -9.15 -24.50 11.99
N PRO A 253 -8.42 -23.54 12.59
CA PRO A 253 -8.95 -22.20 12.79
C PRO A 253 -9.30 -21.55 11.44
N SER A 254 -10.44 -20.86 11.39
CA SER A 254 -10.84 -20.06 10.22
C SER A 254 -10.54 -18.57 10.39
N ASP A 255 -10.33 -18.12 11.62
CA ASP A 255 -10.02 -16.73 11.94
C ASP A 255 -8.57 -16.39 11.55
N LEU A 256 -8.40 -15.33 10.76
CA LEU A 256 -7.10 -14.90 10.25
C LEU A 256 -6.14 -14.44 11.35
N THR A 257 -6.63 -13.82 12.41
CA THR A 257 -5.80 -13.38 13.54
C THR A 257 -5.33 -14.57 14.36
N VAL A 258 -6.18 -15.59 14.52
CA VAL A 258 -5.81 -16.83 15.21
C VAL A 258 -4.79 -17.62 14.38
N LEU A 259 -4.97 -17.72 13.06
CA LEU A 259 -4.04 -18.39 12.15
C LEU A 259 -2.66 -17.73 12.13
N ALA A 260 -2.60 -16.40 12.20
CA ALA A 260 -1.35 -15.64 12.17
C ALA A 260 -0.41 -15.95 13.35
N GLU A 261 -0.98 -16.39 14.48
CA GLU A 261 -0.24 -16.75 15.70
C GLU A 261 0.08 -18.25 15.80
N LYS A 262 -0.30 -19.05 14.79
CA LYS A 262 0.03 -20.49 14.74
C LYS A 262 1.45 -20.74 14.27
N SER A 263 1.92 -21.97 14.49
CA SER A 263 3.22 -22.43 14.04
C SER A 263 3.33 -22.45 12.51
N ASP A 264 4.54 -22.23 12.01
CA ASP A 264 4.89 -22.45 10.60
C ASP A 264 5.33 -23.92 10.44
N ASP A 265 4.38 -24.83 10.28
CA ASP A 265 4.66 -26.28 10.20
C ASP A 265 5.20 -26.67 8.82
N MET A 266 4.81 -25.94 7.78
CA MET A 266 5.25 -26.14 6.40
C MET A 266 5.39 -24.81 5.68
N ILE A 267 6.32 -24.74 4.72
CA ILE A 267 6.44 -23.62 3.78
C ILE A 267 6.34 -24.18 2.37
N ASP A 268 5.45 -23.61 1.56
CA ASP A 268 5.27 -24.04 0.17
C ASP A 268 5.05 -22.85 -0.77
N LEU A 269 5.32 -23.08 -2.05
CA LEU A 269 5.01 -22.15 -3.13
C LEU A 269 3.54 -22.29 -3.51
N VAL A 270 2.80 -21.19 -3.33
CA VAL A 270 1.41 -21.11 -3.74
C VAL A 270 1.22 -20.09 -4.84
N GLU A 271 0.20 -20.33 -5.65
CA GLU A 271 -0.28 -19.32 -6.58
C GLU A 271 -0.92 -18.16 -5.82
N SER A 272 -0.66 -16.94 -6.29
CA SER A 272 -1.29 -15.71 -5.82
C SER A 272 -1.74 -14.87 -7.00
N HIS A 273 -2.93 -14.29 -6.92
CA HIS A 273 -3.55 -13.60 -8.04
C HIS A 273 -3.13 -12.13 -8.07
N THR A 274 -2.89 -11.58 -9.25
CA THR A 274 -2.53 -10.15 -9.45
C THR A 274 -3.56 -9.40 -10.28
N SER A 275 -4.41 -10.09 -11.03
CA SER A 275 -5.53 -9.53 -11.77
C SER A 275 -6.66 -10.54 -11.85
N CYS A 276 -7.89 -10.05 -11.91
CA CYS A 276 -9.10 -10.84 -11.80
C CYS A 276 -10.18 -10.28 -12.73
N SER A 277 -11.03 -11.16 -13.25
CA SER A 277 -12.22 -10.80 -14.03
C SER A 277 -13.43 -11.56 -13.49
N CYS A 278 -14.59 -10.92 -13.49
CA CYS A 278 -15.84 -11.49 -12.98
C CYS A 278 -16.90 -11.40 -14.07
N GLU A 279 -17.57 -12.51 -14.37
CA GLU A 279 -18.80 -12.49 -15.18
C GLU A 279 -19.98 -12.01 -14.33
N GLN A 280 -20.02 -12.44 -13.07
CA GLN A 280 -20.98 -11.99 -12.06
C GLN A 280 -20.35 -12.16 -10.68
N GLU A 281 -19.93 -11.06 -10.03
CA GLU A 281 -19.33 -11.12 -8.69
C GLU A 281 -20.40 -11.58 -7.68
N GLN A 282 -20.09 -12.62 -6.90
CA GLN A 282 -20.99 -13.09 -5.85
C GLN A 282 -20.71 -12.31 -4.57
N CYS A 283 -21.58 -11.35 -4.29
CA CYS A 283 -21.55 -10.60 -3.05
C CYS A 283 -22.35 -11.33 -1.96
N ALA A 284 -21.72 -11.65 -0.83
CA ALA A 284 -22.47 -11.96 0.38
C ALA A 284 -23.25 -10.70 0.81
N ALA A 285 -24.54 -10.87 1.16
CA ALA A 285 -25.45 -9.81 1.60
C ALA A 285 -25.10 -9.28 3.00
#